data_AF-A0A0D3D1L1-F1
#
_entry.id   AF-A0A0D3D1L1-F1
#
_cell.length_a   1.000
_cell.length_b   1.000
_cell.length_c   1.000
_cell.angle_alpha   90.00
_cell.angle_beta   90.00
_cell.angle_gamma   90.00
#
_symmetry.space_group_name_H-M   'P 1'
#
loop_
_entity.id
_entity.type
_entity.pdbx_description
1 polymer ?
#
loop_
_entity_poly.entity_id
_entity_poly.type
_entity_poly.pdbx_seq_one_letter_code
_entity_poly.pdbx_strand_id
1 'polypeptide(L)'
;METGLTILKMSFFLGLVVVVSCSQAFAPWNPSMRMRPGTCDHYECPTYKLVQAGHGYEIRMYNSAVWMSTDPITAPSMTQGTKTGFQRQFSGYVTDDLAIKEAIALMDSLKSTEWKSHIEKSKGERPDYLVADYNPPFDM
;
A
#
# COMPACT_ATOMS: atom_id res chain seq x y z
N MET A 1 -26.62 -7.94 52.24
CA MET A 1 -26.55 -8.90 51.12
C MET A 1 -26.93 -8.24 49.79
N GLU A 2 -27.93 -7.36 49.78
CA GLU A 2 -28.38 -6.56 48.64
C GLU A 2 -27.29 -5.66 48.00
N THR A 3 -26.46 -4.99 48.81
CA THR A 3 -25.46 -4.02 48.35
C THR A 3 -24.24 -4.65 47.67
N GLY A 4 -23.89 -5.89 48.02
CA GLY A 4 -22.76 -6.59 47.41
C GLY A 4 -23.08 -7.08 45.99
N LEU A 5 -24.33 -7.51 45.76
CA LEU A 5 -24.79 -8.02 44.47
C LEU A 5 -24.92 -6.89 43.43
N THR A 6 -25.30 -5.69 43.85
CA THR A 6 -25.38 -4.53 42.95
C THR A 6 -23.99 -4.04 42.52
N ILE A 7 -23.01 -4.02 43.44
CA ILE A 7 -21.62 -3.65 43.12
C ILE A 7 -21.00 -4.68 42.14
N LEU A 8 -21.22 -5.98 42.35
CA LEU A 8 -20.68 -7.02 41.47
C LEU A 8 -21.28 -6.95 40.06
N LYS A 9 -22.58 -6.62 39.95
CA LYS A 9 -23.25 -6.36 38.66
C LYS A 9 -22.65 -5.16 37.95
N MET A 10 -22.47 -4.03 38.64
CA MET A 10 -21.91 -2.82 38.04
C MET A 10 -20.47 -3.02 37.56
N SER A 11 -19.65 -3.78 38.29
CA SER A 11 -18.30 -4.14 37.86
C SER A 11 -18.29 -5.04 36.62
N PHE A 12 -19.25 -5.96 36.50
CA PHE A 12 -19.38 -6.81 35.32
C PHE A 12 -19.81 -6.02 34.07
N PHE A 13 -20.72 -5.06 34.24
CA PHE A 13 -21.12 -4.16 33.16
C PHE A 13 -19.98 -3.23 32.74
N LEU A 14 -19.21 -2.67 33.67
CA LEU A 14 -18.03 -1.86 33.33
C LEU A 14 -16.96 -2.69 32.59
N GLY A 15 -16.72 -3.93 33.02
CA GLY A 15 -15.78 -4.83 32.35
C GLY A 15 -16.18 -5.17 30.91
N LEU A 16 -17.46 -5.49 30.67
CA LEU A 16 -17.99 -5.74 29.33
C LEU A 16 -17.87 -4.53 28.41
N VAL A 17 -18.14 -3.32 28.92
CA VAL A 17 -18.01 -2.08 28.13
C VAL A 17 -16.55 -1.83 27.73
N VAL A 18 -15.58 -2.06 28.63
CA VAL A 18 -14.15 -1.85 28.32
C VAL A 18 -13.62 -2.86 27.30
N VAL A 19 -14.03 -4.14 27.37
CA VAL A 19 -13.60 -5.16 26.38
C VAL A 19 -14.19 -4.88 24.99
N VAL A 20 -15.45 -4.44 24.91
CA VAL A 20 -16.07 -4.03 23.64
C VAL A 20 -15.41 -2.77 23.04
N SER A 21 -14.92 -1.86 23.90
CA SER A 21 -14.21 -0.65 23.48
C SER A 21 -12.81 -0.94 22.92
N CYS A 22 -12.11 -1.95 23.47
CA CYS A 22 -10.75 -2.30 23.04
C CYS A 22 -10.73 -3.18 21.78
N SER A 23 -11.82 -3.91 21.51
CA SER A 23 -12.02 -4.67 20.27
C SER A 23 -12.23 -3.76 19.05
N GLN A 24 -12.59 -2.49 19.30
CA GLN A 24 -12.72 -1.42 18.31
C GLN A 24 -11.58 -0.41 18.46
N ALA A 25 -10.36 -0.88 18.75
CA ALA A 25 -9.19 -0.12 18.32
C ALA A 25 -9.24 -0.07 16.79
N PHE A 26 -9.99 0.91 16.27
CA PHE A 26 -10.01 1.25 14.86
C PHE A 26 -8.55 1.34 14.44
N ALA A 27 -8.15 0.45 13.53
CA ALA A 27 -6.96 0.69 12.74
C ALA A 27 -7.05 2.16 12.29
N PRO A 28 -6.01 2.99 12.49
CA PRO A 28 -6.07 4.44 12.23
C PRO A 28 -6.30 4.77 10.74
N TRP A 29 -6.46 3.75 9.90
CA TRP A 29 -6.80 3.85 8.50
C TRP A 29 -8.31 3.95 8.31
N ASN A 30 -8.79 5.19 8.22
CA ASN A 30 -10.10 5.48 7.65
C ASN A 30 -9.97 5.52 6.11
N PRO A 31 -10.46 4.50 5.37
CA PRO A 31 -10.32 4.42 3.91
C PRO A 31 -11.06 5.54 3.16
N SER A 32 -11.84 6.37 3.86
CA SER A 32 -12.52 7.54 3.29
C SER A 32 -11.65 8.81 3.25
N MET A 33 -10.49 8.82 3.92
CA MET A 33 -9.48 9.83 3.59
C MET A 33 -8.81 9.39 2.31
N ARG A 34 -9.26 9.92 1.17
CA ARG A 34 -8.47 9.98 -0.07
C ARG A 34 -7.16 10.68 0.27
N MET A 35 -6.19 9.96 0.80
CA MET A 35 -4.82 10.42 0.93
C MET A 35 -4.34 10.57 -0.51
N ARG A 36 -4.49 11.78 -1.06
CA ARG A 36 -3.88 12.15 -2.34
C ARG A 36 -2.39 11.90 -2.16
N PRO A 37 -1.79 10.91 -2.83
CA PRO A 37 -0.37 10.65 -2.66
C PRO A 37 0.38 11.96 -2.94
N GLY A 38 1.37 12.34 -2.13
CA GLY A 38 2.11 13.59 -2.36
C GLY A 38 2.79 13.66 -3.73
N THR A 39 2.94 12.51 -4.40
CA THR A 39 3.35 12.45 -5.82
C THR A 39 2.37 13.18 -6.74
N CYS A 40 1.08 13.23 -6.42
CA CYS A 40 0.05 13.94 -7.18
C CYS A 40 0.15 15.48 -7.10
N ASP A 41 1.08 16.04 -6.33
CA ASP A 41 1.33 17.49 -6.32
C ASP A 41 2.26 17.92 -7.45
N HIS A 42 3.06 16.99 -7.99
CA HIS A 42 4.04 17.25 -9.06
C HIS A 42 3.85 16.36 -10.30
N TYR A 43 2.97 15.37 -10.23
CA TYR A 43 2.68 14.43 -11.31
C TYR A 43 1.18 14.31 -11.58
N GLU A 44 0.86 13.67 -12.70
CA GLU A 44 -0.50 13.30 -13.05
C GLU A 44 -1.12 12.46 -11.93
N CYS A 45 -2.36 12.79 -11.57
CA CYS A 45 -3.13 12.08 -10.55
C CYS A 45 -4.35 11.44 -11.24
N PRO A 46 -4.16 10.32 -11.96
CA PRO A 46 -5.23 9.68 -12.70
C PRO A 46 -6.35 9.26 -11.75
N THR A 47 -7.59 9.48 -12.19
CA THR A 47 -8.76 9.10 -11.41
C THR A 47 -8.90 7.58 -11.38
N TYR A 48 -9.21 7.04 -10.21
CA TYR A 48 -9.40 5.60 -10.01
C TYR A 48 -10.65 5.33 -9.17
N LYS A 49 -11.18 4.12 -9.31
CA LYS A 49 -12.18 3.54 -8.42
C LYS A 49 -11.45 2.69 -7.38
N LEU A 50 -11.66 2.96 -6.09
CA LEU A 50 -11.20 2.06 -5.03
C LEU A 50 -12.01 0.76 -5.09
N VAL A 51 -11.35 -0.36 -5.37
CA VAL A 51 -11.98 -1.69 -5.43
C VAL A 51 -12.06 -2.28 -4.03
N GLN A 52 -10.95 -2.24 -3.30
CA GLN A 52 -10.83 -2.81 -1.96
C GLN A 52 -9.77 -2.06 -1.16
N ALA A 53 -10.02 -1.86 0.14
CA ALA A 53 -9.01 -1.42 1.09
C ALA A 53 -8.84 -2.50 2.15
N GLY A 54 -7.60 -2.80 2.50
CA GLY A 54 -7.24 -3.76 3.54
C GLY A 54 -6.24 -3.18 4.53
N HIS A 55 -5.70 -4.01 5.41
CA HIS A 55 -4.73 -3.57 6.41
C HIS A 55 -3.37 -3.32 5.76
N GLY A 56 -3.11 -2.07 5.36
CA GLY A 56 -1.85 -1.65 4.74
C GLY A 56 -1.80 -1.74 3.21
N TYR A 57 -2.93 -1.99 2.54
CA TYR A 57 -2.99 -2.01 1.08
C TYR A 57 -4.34 -1.49 0.53
N GLU A 58 -4.32 -1.04 -0.71
CA GLU A 58 -5.50 -0.65 -1.48
C GLU A 58 -5.42 -1.22 -2.90
N ILE A 59 -6.52 -1.77 -3.39
CA ILE A 59 -6.69 -2.17 -4.79
C ILE A 59 -7.44 -1.05 -5.50
N ARG A 60 -6.79 -0.46 -6.51
CA ARG A 60 -7.31 0.67 -7.27
C ARG A 60 -7.49 0.28 -8.73
N MET A 61 -8.67 0.50 -9.28
CA MET A 61 -8.96 0.28 -10.69
C MET A 61 -8.95 1.62 -11.43
N TYR A 62 -7.99 1.77 -12.32
CA TYR A 62 -7.86 2.94 -13.19
C TYR A 62 -8.69 2.76 -14.47
N ASN A 63 -8.99 3.86 -15.15
CA ASN A 63 -9.57 3.81 -16.50
C ASN A 63 -8.58 3.12 -17.46
N SER A 64 -9.08 2.59 -18.59
CA SER A 64 -8.29 1.87 -19.61
C SER A 64 -6.92 2.52 -19.82
N ALA A 65 -5.86 1.83 -19.39
CA ALA A 65 -4.51 2.30 -19.59
C ALA A 65 -4.11 2.07 -21.06
N VAL A 66 -3.44 3.05 -21.66
CA VAL A 66 -2.66 2.82 -22.87
C VAL A 66 -1.30 2.28 -22.47
N TRP A 67 -0.85 1.20 -23.12
CA TRP A 67 0.51 0.72 -22.95
C TRP A 67 1.47 1.80 -23.43
N MET A 68 2.35 2.26 -22.53
CA MET A 68 3.50 3.06 -22.90
C MET A 68 4.77 2.27 -22.57
N SER A 69 5.52 1.92 -23.59
CA SER A 69 6.91 1.51 -23.41
C SER A 69 7.76 2.75 -23.62
N THR A 70 8.53 3.13 -22.61
CA THR A 70 9.64 4.06 -22.83
C THR A 70 10.85 3.26 -23.24
N ASP A 71 11.78 3.88 -23.98
CA ASP A 71 13.12 3.32 -24.13
C ASP A 71 13.73 3.03 -22.74
N PRO A 72 14.72 2.11 -22.64
CA PRO A 72 15.47 1.90 -21.41
C PRO A 72 15.88 3.26 -20.82
N ILE A 73 15.57 3.45 -19.54
CA ILE A 73 15.79 4.73 -18.87
C ILE A 73 17.30 5.01 -18.83
N THR A 74 17.81 5.78 -19.79
CA THR A 74 19.17 6.34 -19.79
C THR A 74 19.21 7.62 -18.96
N ALA A 75 18.45 7.68 -17.85
CA ALA A 75 18.34 8.89 -17.05
C ALA A 75 19.73 9.31 -16.53
N PRO A 76 20.23 10.50 -16.88
CA PRO A 76 21.57 10.94 -16.50
C PRO A 76 21.61 11.53 -15.08
N SER A 77 20.49 11.58 -14.34
CA SER A 77 20.40 12.27 -13.05
C SER A 77 19.46 11.63 -12.04
N MET A 78 19.77 11.88 -10.77
CA MET A 78 19.04 11.42 -9.59
C MET A 78 17.55 11.74 -9.60
N THR A 79 17.24 12.97 -9.97
CA THR A 79 15.87 13.45 -10.00
C THR A 79 15.05 12.61 -10.97
N GLN A 80 15.55 12.39 -12.18
CA GLN A 80 14.81 11.70 -13.23
C GLN A 80 14.64 10.19 -12.96
N GLY A 81 15.66 9.51 -12.43
CA GLY A 81 15.55 8.11 -12.00
C GLY A 81 14.50 7.91 -10.89
N THR A 82 14.44 8.85 -9.93
CA THR A 82 13.43 8.82 -8.86
C THR A 82 12.05 9.31 -9.31
N LYS A 83 11.93 10.14 -10.37
CA LYS A 83 10.64 10.52 -10.97
C LYS A 83 9.93 9.34 -11.61
N THR A 84 10.68 8.45 -12.26
CA THR A 84 10.11 7.29 -12.97
C THR A 84 9.98 6.06 -12.05
N GLY A 85 10.82 5.98 -11.02
CA GLY A 85 10.89 4.81 -10.14
C GLY A 85 11.65 3.65 -10.76
N PHE A 86 12.02 2.68 -9.94
CA PHE A 86 12.59 1.42 -10.40
C PHE A 86 11.45 0.43 -10.62
N GLN A 87 11.33 -0.08 -11.83
CA GLN A 87 10.29 -1.04 -12.21
C GLN A 87 10.93 -2.32 -12.74
N ARG A 88 10.31 -3.45 -12.39
CA ARG A 88 10.67 -4.76 -12.91
C ARG A 88 9.46 -5.36 -13.59
N GLN A 89 9.51 -5.45 -14.91
CA GLN A 89 8.47 -6.12 -15.69
C GLN A 89 8.73 -7.63 -15.67
N PHE A 90 7.65 -8.41 -15.54
CA PHE A 90 7.67 -9.87 -15.56
C PHE A 90 6.43 -10.37 -16.30
N SER A 91 6.49 -11.60 -16.80
CA SER A 91 5.38 -12.22 -17.55
C SER A 91 4.49 -13.08 -16.66
N GLY A 92 3.24 -13.26 -17.08
CA GLY A 92 2.24 -14.08 -16.38
C GLY A 92 1.32 -13.26 -15.50
N TYR A 93 0.39 -13.94 -14.84
CA TYR A 93 -0.55 -13.31 -13.90
C TYR A 93 0.13 -13.04 -12.56
N VAL A 94 -0.22 -11.91 -11.95
CA VAL A 94 0.27 -11.52 -10.63
C VAL A 94 -0.34 -12.45 -9.57
N THR A 95 0.52 -12.96 -8.69
CA THR A 95 0.14 -13.62 -7.43
C THR A 95 0.97 -13.01 -6.31
N ASP A 96 0.52 -13.10 -5.05
CA ASP A 96 1.23 -12.52 -3.90
C ASP A 96 2.68 -13.02 -3.80
N ASP A 97 2.89 -14.34 -3.92
CA ASP A 97 4.21 -14.95 -3.87
C ASP A 97 5.11 -14.48 -5.02
N LEU A 98 4.56 -14.35 -6.23
CA LEU A 98 5.31 -13.87 -7.39
C LEU A 98 5.67 -12.39 -7.25
N ALA A 99 4.74 -11.56 -6.79
CA ALA A 99 4.99 -10.14 -6.55
C ALA A 99 6.14 -9.94 -5.55
N ILE A 100 6.14 -10.69 -4.44
CA ILE A 100 7.22 -10.65 -3.44
C ILE A 100 8.54 -11.09 -4.07
N LYS A 101 8.55 -12.18 -4.83
CA LYS A 101 9.75 -12.70 -5.49
C LYS A 101 10.36 -11.69 -6.45
N GLU A 102 9.54 -11.05 -7.28
CA GLU A 102 10.01 -10.05 -8.24
C GLU A 102 10.43 -8.74 -7.55
N ALA A 103 9.77 -8.35 -6.45
CA ALA A 103 10.19 -7.21 -5.64
C ALA A 103 11.58 -7.44 -4.99
N ILE A 104 11.85 -8.64 -4.50
CA ILE A 104 13.18 -9.01 -3.99
C ILE A 104 14.21 -8.97 -5.13
N ALA A 105 13.89 -9.53 -6.29
CA ALA A 105 14.79 -9.52 -7.44
C ALA A 105 15.10 -8.08 -7.92
N LEU A 106 14.11 -7.18 -7.86
CA LEU A 106 14.31 -5.76 -8.11
C LEU A 106 15.28 -5.14 -7.11
N MET A 107 15.06 -5.34 -5.80
CA MET A 107 15.93 -4.81 -4.76
C MET A 107 17.36 -5.35 -4.85
N ASP A 108 17.51 -6.63 -5.21
CA ASP A 108 18.79 -7.28 -5.42
C ASP A 108 19.57 -6.65 -6.59
N SER A 109 18.89 -6.29 -7.68
CA SER A 109 19.49 -5.59 -8.83
C SER A 109 20.02 -4.20 -8.49
N LEU A 110 19.49 -3.58 -7.43
CA LEU A 110 19.85 -2.24 -6.98
C LEU A 110 20.94 -2.25 -5.90
N LYS A 111 21.34 -3.41 -5.37
CA LYS A 111 22.25 -3.51 -4.21
C LYS A 111 23.57 -2.76 -4.37
N SER A 112 24.14 -2.75 -5.58
CA SER A 112 25.42 -2.11 -5.89
C SER A 112 25.28 -0.68 -6.43
N THR A 113 24.06 -0.14 -6.45
CA THR A 113 23.79 1.20 -6.95
C THR A 113 23.73 2.21 -5.81
N GLU A 114 24.00 3.48 -6.10
CA GLU A 114 23.82 4.57 -5.13
C GLU A 114 22.37 4.69 -4.62
N TRP A 115 21.41 4.19 -5.39
CA TRP A 115 19.96 4.23 -5.12
C TRP A 115 19.52 3.48 -3.88
N LYS A 116 20.25 2.42 -3.49
CA LYS A 116 19.92 1.62 -2.30
C LYS A 116 19.75 2.50 -1.06
N SER A 117 20.65 3.47 -0.88
CA SER A 117 20.65 4.38 0.27
C SER A 117 19.44 5.33 0.28
N HIS A 118 18.95 5.74 -0.89
CA HIS A 118 17.78 6.59 -1.02
C HIS A 118 16.49 5.81 -0.73
N ILE A 119 16.41 4.57 -1.19
CA ILE A 119 15.27 3.68 -0.92
C ILE A 119 15.17 3.39 0.58
N GLU A 120 16.29 3.05 1.22
CA GLU A 120 16.34 2.77 2.67
C GLU A 120 15.88 3.96 3.52
N LYS A 121 16.19 5.20 3.11
CA LYS A 121 15.72 6.42 3.78
C LYS A 121 14.20 6.63 3.67
N SER A 122 13.56 6.11 2.63
CA SER A 122 12.13 6.29 2.39
C SER A 122 11.25 5.25 3.10
N LYS A 123 11.86 4.25 3.77
CA LYS A 123 11.13 3.22 4.51
C LYS A 123 10.27 3.83 5.62
N GLY A 124 9.03 3.35 5.72
CA GLY A 124 8.05 3.83 6.72
C GLY A 124 7.24 5.06 6.28
N GLU A 125 7.68 5.81 5.27
CA GLU A 125 6.89 6.89 4.65
C GLU A 125 6.06 6.42 3.45
N ARG A 126 6.47 5.30 2.84
CA ARG A 126 5.90 4.74 1.61
C ARG A 126 5.67 3.23 1.77
N PRO A 127 4.77 2.63 0.98
CA PRO A 127 4.67 1.17 0.93
C PRO A 127 5.99 0.56 0.48
N ASP A 128 6.28 -0.66 0.96
CA ASP A 128 7.53 -1.36 0.65
C ASP A 128 7.71 -1.60 -0.86
N TYR A 129 6.61 -1.86 -1.56
CA TYR A 129 6.57 -1.97 -3.02
C TYR A 129 5.15 -1.66 -3.54
N LEU A 130 5.06 -1.43 -4.85
CA LEU A 130 3.81 -1.28 -5.59
C LEU A 130 3.76 -2.35 -6.68
N VAL A 131 2.55 -2.84 -6.97
CA VAL A 131 2.30 -3.79 -8.06
C VAL A 131 1.33 -3.14 -9.04
N ALA A 132 1.69 -3.15 -10.31
CA ALA A 132 0.83 -2.71 -11.41
C ALA A 132 0.53 -3.92 -12.29
N ASP A 133 -0.73 -4.36 -12.29
CA ASP A 133 -1.21 -5.43 -13.15
C ASP A 133 -1.99 -4.84 -14.33
N TYR A 134 -1.63 -5.28 -15.53
CA TYR A 134 -2.23 -4.85 -16.78
C TYR A 134 -3.02 -5.99 -17.46
N ASN A 135 -2.95 -7.21 -16.91
CA ASN A 135 -3.74 -8.33 -17.36
C ASN A 135 -5.01 -8.37 -16.49
N PRO A 136 -6.18 -7.95 -17.00
CA PRO A 136 -7.40 -8.02 -16.20
C PRO A 136 -7.69 -9.48 -15.82
N PRO A 137 -8.13 -9.76 -14.58
CA PRO A 137 -8.64 -11.09 -14.22
C PRO A 137 -10.07 -11.33 -14.75
N PHE A 138 -10.62 -10.36 -15.49
CA PHE A 138 -11.97 -10.39 -16.01
C PHE A 138 -11.89 -10.55 -17.53
N ASP A 139 -12.18 -11.75 -18.01
CA ASP A 139 -12.78 -11.89 -19.33
C ASP A 139 -14.01 -10.97 -19.34
N MET A 140 -14.04 -10.00 -20.25
CA MET A 140 -15.23 -9.19 -20.51
C MET A 140 -16.23 -9.97 -21.36
#